data_AF-A0A3A9AB36-F1
#
_entry.id   AF-A0A3A9AB36-F1
#
_cell.length_a   1.000
_cell.length_b   1.000
_cell.length_c   1.000
_cell.angle_alpha   90.00
_cell.angle_beta   90.00
_cell.angle_gamma   90.00
#
_symmetry.space_group_name_H-M   'P 1'
#
loop_
_entity.id
_entity.type
_entity.pdbx_description
1 polymer ?
#
loop_
_entity_poly.entity_id
_entity_poly.type
_entity_poly.pdbx_seq_one_letter_code
_entity_poly.pdbx_strand_id
1 'polypeptide(L)'
;MSNELFKAFDNGSLRLPESTNAFADLSWEKHPAFDGVELKHIISAKNTGGQFSYHLVRIAPGKSIQNHIHETQLETHEVIAGSGVCINDGAAIPYVPGVISILPAGVPHEVNADKEGLFLFAKFMPALC
;
A
#
# COMPACT_ATOMS: atom_id res chain seq x y z
N MET A 1 0.32 -6.56 -17.43
CA MET A 1 -1.13 -6.69 -17.12
C MET A 1 -1.74 -5.30 -17.03
N SER A 2 -3.06 -5.17 -17.20
CA SER A 2 -3.77 -3.89 -17.08
C SER A 2 -3.72 -3.37 -15.64
N ASN A 3 -3.40 -2.08 -15.45
CA ASN A 3 -3.48 -1.39 -14.15
C ASN A 3 -4.70 -0.44 -14.07
N GLU A 4 -5.72 -0.66 -14.90
CA GLU A 4 -6.90 0.20 -14.99
C GLU A 4 -7.66 0.31 -13.65
N LEU A 5 -7.77 -0.78 -12.88
CA LEU A 5 -8.39 -0.71 -11.54
C LEU A 5 -7.59 0.17 -10.58
N PHE A 6 -6.25 0.07 -10.61
CA PHE A 6 -5.40 0.93 -9.79
C PHE A 6 -5.55 2.40 -10.19
N LYS A 7 -5.59 2.71 -11.50
CA LYS A 7 -5.84 4.07 -12.00
C LYS A 7 -7.23 4.58 -11.59
N ALA A 8 -8.24 3.72 -11.58
CA ALA A 8 -9.58 4.08 -11.13
C ALA A 8 -9.58 4.52 -9.65
N PHE A 9 -8.82 3.84 -8.79
CA PHE A 9 -8.60 4.31 -7.43
C PHE A 9 -7.71 5.56 -7.37
N ASP A 10 -6.63 5.66 -8.14
CA ASP A 10 -5.75 6.84 -8.17
C ASP A 10 -6.48 8.14 -8.55
N ASN A 11 -7.50 8.03 -9.42
CA ASN A 11 -8.38 9.13 -9.83
C ASN A 11 -9.74 9.12 -9.11
N GLY A 12 -9.88 8.32 -8.06
CA GLY A 12 -11.09 8.17 -7.28
C GLY A 12 -11.32 9.33 -6.32
N SER A 13 -12.14 9.09 -5.30
CA SER A 13 -12.37 10.09 -4.25
C SER A 13 -12.77 9.45 -2.92
N LEU A 14 -12.41 10.09 -1.82
CA LEU A 14 -13.02 9.88 -0.52
C LEU A 14 -14.29 10.73 -0.45
N ARG A 15 -15.43 10.09 -0.20
CA ARG A 15 -16.74 10.73 -0.05
C ARG A 15 -17.25 10.48 1.36
N LEU A 16 -17.45 11.55 2.11
CA LEU A 16 -18.07 11.57 3.43
C LEU A 16 -19.38 12.38 3.35
N PRO A 17 -20.29 12.28 4.33
CA PRO A 17 -21.55 13.03 4.30
C PRO A 17 -21.39 14.54 4.07
N GLU A 18 -20.29 15.11 4.56
CA GLU A 18 -20.02 16.56 4.52
C GLU A 18 -18.84 16.94 3.63
N SER A 19 -18.12 15.98 3.03
CA SER A 19 -16.91 16.30 2.27
C SER A 19 -16.66 15.37 1.09
N THR A 20 -15.95 15.90 0.10
CA THR A 20 -15.42 15.17 -1.03
C THR A 20 -13.96 15.55 -1.21
N ASN A 21 -13.09 14.55 -1.30
CA ASN A 21 -11.67 14.72 -1.55
C ASN A 21 -11.30 13.86 -2.75
N ALA A 22 -10.95 14.49 -3.88
CA ALA A 22 -10.50 13.77 -5.06
C ALA A 22 -9.06 13.27 -4.85
N PHE A 23 -8.80 12.01 -5.17
CA PHE A 23 -7.46 11.41 -5.03
C PHE A 23 -6.48 11.90 -6.11
N ALA A 24 -7.01 12.43 -7.22
CA ALA A 24 -6.23 13.11 -8.25
C ALA A 24 -5.52 14.38 -7.73
N ASP A 25 -6.07 15.04 -6.71
CA ASP A 25 -5.50 16.24 -6.10
C ASP A 25 -4.43 15.91 -5.04
N LEU A 26 -4.31 14.64 -4.66
CA LEU A 26 -3.31 14.17 -3.69
C LEU A 26 -1.98 13.86 -4.39
N SER A 27 -0.88 14.20 -3.72
CA SER A 27 0.46 13.94 -4.23
C SER A 27 0.89 12.49 -3.99
N TRP A 28 1.73 11.99 -4.91
CA TRP A 28 2.53 10.80 -4.66
C TRP A 28 3.80 11.20 -3.91
N GLU A 29 4.09 10.51 -2.82
CA GLU A 29 5.27 10.73 -1.98
C GLU A 29 6.25 9.57 -2.15
N LYS A 30 7.52 9.88 -2.39
CA LYS A 30 8.57 8.87 -2.45
C LYS A 30 8.84 8.33 -1.06
N HIS A 31 8.95 7.02 -0.94
CA HIS A 31 9.34 6.41 0.32
C HIS A 31 10.77 6.88 0.69
N PRO A 32 11.01 7.38 1.91
CA PRO A 32 12.29 7.98 2.27
C PRO A 32 13.45 6.97 2.28
N ALA A 33 13.14 5.69 2.50
CA ALA A 33 14.16 4.63 2.63
C ALA A 33 14.20 3.66 1.45
N PHE A 34 13.15 3.58 0.63
CA PHE A 34 13.01 2.50 -0.36
C PHE A 34 12.90 3.08 -1.76
N ASP A 35 13.99 2.98 -2.52
CA ASP A 35 14.07 3.51 -3.87
C ASP A 35 13.03 2.86 -4.80
N GLY A 36 12.33 3.68 -5.57
CA GLY A 36 11.26 3.24 -6.47
C GLY A 36 9.96 2.80 -5.79
N VAL A 37 9.79 3.08 -4.50
CA VAL A 37 8.51 2.94 -3.78
C VAL A 37 7.89 4.31 -3.61
N GLU A 38 6.61 4.45 -3.96
CA GLU A 38 5.84 5.67 -3.77
C GLU A 38 4.47 5.35 -3.15
N LEU A 39 4.02 6.24 -2.27
CA LEU A 39 2.75 6.13 -1.56
C LEU A 39 1.87 7.34 -1.86
N LYS A 40 0.56 7.12 -1.90
CA LYS A 40 -0.44 8.19 -1.91
C LYS A 40 -1.41 7.94 -0.75
N HIS A 41 -1.41 8.87 0.20
CA HIS A 41 -2.22 8.80 1.43
C HIS A 41 -3.68 9.19 1.14
N ILE A 42 -4.51 8.20 0.77
CA ILE A 42 -5.92 8.44 0.38
C ILE A 42 -6.89 8.51 1.57
N ILE A 43 -6.52 7.92 2.71
CA ILE A 43 -7.17 8.13 4.02
C ILE A 43 -6.06 8.28 5.07
N SER A 44 -6.07 9.39 5.80
CA SER A 44 -5.05 9.73 6.82
C SER A 44 -5.57 9.58 8.26
N ALA A 45 -4.65 9.65 9.24
CA ALA A 45 -5.01 9.70 10.66
C ALA A 45 -6.00 10.84 10.99
N LYS A 46 -5.91 11.99 10.29
CA LYS A 46 -6.84 13.11 10.45
C LYS A 46 -8.28 12.73 10.08
N ASN A 47 -8.46 11.85 9.09
CA ASN A 47 -9.78 11.40 8.67
C ASN A 47 -10.42 10.42 9.65
N THR A 48 -9.62 9.69 10.43
CA THR A 48 -10.07 8.51 11.21
C THR A 48 -9.89 8.65 12.71
N GLY A 49 -9.36 9.79 13.17
CA GLY A 49 -8.95 9.97 14.56
C GLY A 49 -7.81 9.03 14.97
N GLY A 50 -6.91 8.71 14.03
CA GLY A 50 -5.76 7.82 14.26
C GLY A 50 -6.07 6.33 14.24
N GLN A 51 -7.32 5.92 14.05
CA GLN A 51 -7.71 4.51 14.12
C GLN A 51 -7.21 3.68 12.93
N PHE A 52 -7.13 4.27 11.74
CA PHE A 52 -6.60 3.61 10.55
C PHE A 52 -6.20 4.60 9.46
N SER A 53 -5.40 4.15 8.50
CA SER A 53 -5.03 4.92 7.31
C SER A 53 -4.94 4.01 6.10
N TYR A 54 -5.35 4.49 4.93
CA TYR A 54 -5.30 3.75 3.66
C TYR A 54 -4.40 4.47 2.67
N HIS A 55 -3.63 3.68 1.91
CA HIS A 55 -2.64 4.17 0.97
C HIS A 55 -2.72 3.39 -0.33
N LEU A 56 -2.60 4.09 -1.45
CA LEU A 56 -2.19 3.44 -2.68
C LEU A 56 -0.67 3.38 -2.68
N VAL A 57 -0.11 2.23 -3.02
CA VAL A 57 1.34 2.04 -3.09
C VAL A 57 1.69 1.55 -4.49
N ARG A 58 2.74 2.12 -5.08
CA ARG A 58 3.34 1.60 -6.30
C ARG A 58 4.82 1.32 -6.07
N ILE A 59 5.24 0.13 -6.49
CA ILE A 59 6.62 -0.33 -6.45
C ILE A 59 7.07 -0.48 -7.90
N ALA A 60 8.12 0.25 -8.27
CA ALA A 60 8.67 0.21 -9.62
C ALA A 60 9.23 -1.18 -9.96
N PRO A 61 9.35 -1.53 -11.25
CA PRO A 61 9.92 -2.81 -11.70
C PRO A 61 11.23 -3.19 -11.01
N GLY A 62 11.27 -4.40 -10.44
CA GLY A 62 12.46 -4.94 -9.77
C GLY A 62 12.89 -4.20 -8.49
N LYS A 63 12.04 -3.32 -7.96
CA LYS A 63 12.25 -2.63 -6.69
C LYS A 63 11.51 -3.33 -5.56
N SER A 64 11.86 -2.94 -4.34
CA SER A 64 11.37 -3.62 -3.15
C SER A 64 11.08 -2.64 -2.02
N ILE A 65 10.05 -2.97 -1.25
CA ILE A 65 9.94 -2.56 0.15
C ILE A 65 10.79 -3.56 0.92
N GLN A 66 11.99 -3.16 1.34
CA GLN A 66 12.94 -4.07 1.99
C GLN A 66 12.43 -4.49 3.37
N ASN A 67 13.05 -5.52 3.97
CA ASN A 67 12.66 -6.05 5.26
C ASN A 67 12.53 -4.96 6.33
N HIS A 68 11.34 -4.84 6.91
CA HIS A 68 10.99 -3.86 7.94
C HIS A 68 9.94 -4.42 8.90
N ILE A 69 9.69 -3.69 9.99
CA ILE A 69 8.73 -4.03 11.03
C ILE A 69 7.90 -2.79 11.35
N HIS A 70 6.59 -2.98 11.49
CA HIS A 70 5.69 -2.03 12.13
C HIS A 70 5.44 -2.46 13.57
N GLU A 71 6.00 -1.74 14.55
CA GLU A 71 5.93 -2.13 15.97
C GLU A 71 4.50 -2.14 16.53
N THR A 72 3.63 -1.26 16.01
CA THR A 72 2.29 -1.05 16.57
C THR A 72 1.16 -1.32 15.59
N GLN A 73 1.42 -1.23 14.29
CA GLN A 73 0.41 -1.33 13.25
C GLN A 73 0.29 -2.76 12.77
N LEU A 74 -0.95 -3.27 12.73
CA LEU A 74 -1.31 -4.28 11.76
C LEU A 74 -1.41 -3.61 10.39
N GLU A 75 -0.82 -4.23 9.39
CA GLU A 75 -0.93 -3.81 8.00
C GLU A 75 -1.68 -4.86 7.16
N THR A 76 -2.42 -4.41 6.15
CA THR A 76 -2.92 -5.30 5.10
C THR A 76 -2.44 -4.83 3.74
N HIS A 77 -2.11 -5.79 2.88
CA HIS A 77 -1.79 -5.57 1.47
C HIS A 77 -2.84 -6.25 0.59
N GLU A 78 -3.58 -5.48 -0.20
CA GLU A 78 -4.38 -6.00 -1.30
C GLU A 78 -3.69 -5.71 -2.64
N VAL A 79 -3.36 -6.77 -3.39
CA VAL A 79 -2.71 -6.63 -4.69
C VAL A 79 -3.75 -6.24 -5.74
N ILE A 80 -3.63 -5.02 -6.29
CA ILE A 80 -4.55 -4.50 -7.31
C ILE A 80 -4.07 -4.87 -8.72
N ALA A 81 -2.77 -4.70 -8.99
CA ALA A 81 -2.15 -4.94 -10.29
C ALA A 81 -0.65 -5.26 -10.14
N GLY A 82 -0.05 -5.80 -11.20
CA GLY A 82 1.37 -6.18 -11.22
C GLY A 82 1.62 -7.56 -10.62
N SER A 83 2.88 -7.86 -10.30
CA SER A 83 3.27 -9.11 -9.65
C SER A 83 4.52 -8.95 -8.79
N GLY A 84 4.69 -9.86 -7.84
CA GLY A 84 5.85 -9.92 -6.97
C GLY A 84 5.76 -11.03 -5.93
N VAL A 85 6.57 -10.92 -4.90
CA VAL A 85 6.57 -11.82 -3.74
C VAL A 85 6.61 -11.00 -2.47
N CYS A 86 5.72 -11.32 -1.53
CA CYS A 86 5.83 -10.86 -0.16
C CYS A 86 6.50 -11.95 0.68
N ILE A 87 7.46 -11.57 1.51
CA ILE A 87 7.99 -12.43 2.57
C ILE A 87 7.35 -11.94 3.86
N ASN A 88 6.53 -12.78 4.49
CA ASN A 88 5.83 -12.47 5.73
C ASN A 88 6.17 -13.55 6.77
N ASP A 89 6.85 -13.18 7.84
CA ASP A 89 7.38 -14.13 8.84
C ASP A 89 8.20 -15.28 8.21
N GLY A 90 9.02 -14.92 7.21
CA GLY A 90 9.84 -15.89 6.46
C GLY A 90 9.08 -16.73 5.43
N ALA A 91 7.75 -16.67 5.37
CA ALA A 91 6.96 -17.37 4.37
C ALA A 91 6.84 -16.55 3.08
N ALA A 92 7.19 -17.16 1.95
CA ALA A 92 7.03 -16.54 0.64
C ALA A 92 5.60 -16.67 0.13
N ILE A 93 4.96 -15.54 -0.13
CA ILE A 93 3.58 -15.42 -0.61
C ILE A 93 3.61 -14.79 -2.00
N PRO A 94 3.18 -15.50 -3.07
CA PRO A 94 3.07 -14.91 -4.39
C PRO A 94 2.05 -13.76 -4.39
N TYR A 95 2.48 -12.58 -4.80
CA TYR A 95 1.62 -11.42 -4.96
C TYR A 95 1.18 -11.29 -6.41
N VAL A 96 -0.08 -11.58 -6.64
CA VAL A 96 -0.78 -11.40 -7.93
C VAL A 96 -2.13 -10.75 -7.67
N PRO A 97 -2.76 -10.12 -8.68
CA PRO A 97 -4.02 -9.40 -8.48
C PRO A 97 -5.10 -10.27 -7.81
N GLY A 98 -5.72 -9.73 -6.76
CA GLY A 98 -6.71 -10.42 -5.93
C GLY A 98 -6.17 -11.12 -4.69
N VAL A 99 -4.84 -11.20 -4.51
CA VAL A 99 -4.22 -11.67 -3.27
C VAL A 99 -4.33 -10.60 -2.19
N ILE A 100 -4.67 -11.04 -0.97
CA ILE A 100 -4.68 -10.22 0.24
C ILE A 100 -3.76 -10.88 1.26
N SER A 101 -2.88 -10.09 1.89
CA SER A 101 -2.08 -10.54 3.04
C SER A 101 -2.30 -9.64 4.25
N ILE A 102 -2.25 -10.26 5.42
CA ILE A 102 -2.30 -9.59 6.72
C ILE A 102 -0.90 -9.68 7.31
N LEU A 103 -0.34 -8.55 7.69
CA LEU A 103 1.00 -8.40 8.25
C LEU A 103 0.82 -7.94 9.71
N PRO A 104 0.95 -8.85 10.69
CA PRO A 104 0.71 -8.51 12.08
C PRO A 104 1.73 -7.50 12.61
N ALA A 105 1.34 -6.71 13.61
CA ALA A 105 2.26 -5.83 14.32
C ALA A 105 3.42 -6.63 14.93
N GLY A 106 4.63 -6.07 14.85
CA GLY A 106 5.85 -6.69 15.36
C GLY A 106 6.40 -7.84 14.50
N VAL A 107 5.78 -8.15 13.36
CA VAL A 107 6.23 -9.23 12.46
C VAL A 107 7.01 -8.64 11.28
N PRO A 108 8.25 -9.10 11.03
CA PRO A 108 9.05 -8.63 9.91
C PRO A 108 8.48 -9.09 8.57
N HIS A 109 8.54 -8.18 7.60
CA HIS A 109 8.11 -8.47 6.24
C HIS A 109 8.80 -7.61 5.19
N GLU A 110 8.80 -8.09 3.95
CA GLU A 110 9.28 -7.37 2.76
C GLU A 110 8.42 -7.70 1.54
N VAL A 111 8.44 -6.82 0.55
CA VAL A 111 7.72 -6.98 -0.71
C VAL A 111 8.66 -6.69 -1.87
N ASN A 112 8.84 -7.67 -2.74
CA ASN A 112 9.72 -7.59 -3.91
C ASN A 112 8.85 -7.59 -5.18
N ALA A 113 8.91 -6.51 -5.96
CA ALA A 113 8.16 -6.41 -7.21
C ALA A 113 8.91 -7.06 -8.38
N ASP A 114 8.17 -7.71 -9.26
CA ASP A 114 8.70 -8.27 -10.50
C ASP A 114 8.95 -7.18 -11.57
N LYS A 115 9.27 -7.60 -12.79
CA LYS A 115 9.56 -6.74 -13.96
C LYS A 115 8.42 -5.80 -14.39
N GLU A 116 7.18 -6.06 -14.00
CA GLU A 116 6.03 -5.21 -14.34
C GLU A 116 5.71 -4.19 -13.24
N GLY A 117 6.46 -4.21 -12.14
CA GLY A 117 6.12 -3.48 -10.92
C GLY A 117 4.95 -4.10 -10.17
N LEU A 118 4.57 -3.47 -9.07
CA LEU A 118 3.52 -3.94 -8.18
C LEU A 118 2.71 -2.78 -7.63
N PHE A 119 1.39 -2.95 -7.58
CA PHE A 119 0.44 -1.91 -7.20
C PHE A 119 -0.49 -2.43 -6.10
N LEU A 120 -0.44 -1.79 -4.94
CA LEU A 120 -1.12 -2.26 -3.73
C LEU A 120 -2.13 -1.24 -3.23
N PHE A 121 -3.18 -1.76 -2.61
CA PHE A 121 -3.96 -1.04 -1.61
C PHE A 121 -3.40 -1.47 -0.25
N ALA A 122 -2.84 -0.53 0.51
CA ALA A 122 -2.28 -0.79 1.84
C ALA A 122 -3.14 -0.13 2.92
N LYS A 123 -3.31 -0.80 4.06
CA LYS A 123 -4.09 -0.27 5.20
C LYS A 123 -3.32 -0.52 6.47
N PHE A 124 -3.35 0.46 7.37
CA PHE A 124 -2.69 0.38 8.67
C PHE A 124 -3.70 0.60 9.78
N MET A 125 -3.59 -0.21 10.83
CA MET A 125 -4.39 -0.12 12.05
C MET A 125 -3.48 -0.28 13.28
N PRO A 126 -3.20 0.77 14.08
CA PRO A 126 -3.66 2.16 13.92
C PRO A 126 -3.09 2.85 12.69
N ALA A 127 -3.52 4.09 12.41
CA ALA A 127 -3.04 4.86 11.27
C ALA A 127 -1.51 4.96 11.25
N LEU A 128 -0.93 4.92 10.04
CA LEU A 128 0.47 5.26 9.82
C LEU A 128 0.65 6.76 10.10
N CYS A 129 1.58 7.07 11.00
CA CYS A 129 1.85 8.42 11.51
C CYS A 129 2.63 9.27 10.50
#